data_AF-A0A4R5WFF3-F1
#
_entry.id   AF-A0A4R5WFF3-F1
#
_cell.length_a   1.000
_cell.length_b   1.000
_cell.length_c   1.000
_cell.angle_alpha   90.00
_cell.angle_beta   90.00
_cell.angle_gamma   90.00
#
_symmetry.space_group_name_H-M   'P 1'
#
loop_
_entity.id
_entity.type
_entity.pdbx_description
1 polymer ?
#
loop_
_entity_poly.entity_id
_entity_poly.type
_entity_poly.pdbx_seq_one_letter_code
_entity_poly.pdbx_strand_id
1 'polypeptide(L)'
;MNGIIHLGGVAAVATIVGLGGGTAVAAPAQTDGAMLYICQDIGNPSSYRITVKGAYPMQQPDAAGYLIHMNDGNHPGGSGPGGLRVQLKADNPGNNSDYDIGYGFYPTTQTTSEGYLQAGPGGLEYRREMVVPRPNFNEDYRQPGSGDDVDEVYAVATFRDGGGGERRAVTQVITRNFEVPGICDGCCH
;
A
#
# COMPACT_ATOMS: atom_id res chain seq x y z
N MET A 1 -47.91 5.26 58.64
CA MET A 1 -46.91 6.35 58.68
C MET A 1 -46.31 6.43 57.27
N ASN A 2 -46.83 7.35 56.45
CA ASN A 2 -46.17 8.63 56.06
C ASN A 2 -45.04 8.36 55.06
N GLY A 3 -44.98 8.93 53.84
CA GLY A 3 -45.76 10.00 53.23
C GLY A 3 -45.33 10.24 51.77
N ILE A 4 -46.15 11.04 51.09
CA ILE A 4 -46.12 11.55 49.71
C ILE A 4 -44.95 12.52 49.47
N ILE A 5 -44.38 12.59 48.24
CA ILE A 5 -44.08 13.85 47.51
C ILE A 5 -44.24 13.63 45.97
N HIS A 6 -44.87 14.61 45.31
CA HIS A 6 -45.27 14.74 43.89
C HIS A 6 -44.23 15.46 42.99
N LEU A 7 -44.58 15.55 41.68
CA LEU A 7 -44.11 16.45 40.61
C LEU A 7 -42.78 16.04 39.94
N GLY A 8 -42.66 15.88 38.62
CA GLY A 8 -43.21 16.70 37.54
C GLY A 8 -42.05 17.52 36.96
N GLY A 9 -41.47 17.11 35.82
CA GLY A 9 -40.33 17.79 35.22
C GLY A 9 -40.04 17.32 33.80
N VAL A 10 -40.38 18.18 32.83
CA VAL A 10 -40.07 18.07 31.41
C VAL A 10 -38.56 18.12 31.19
N ALA A 11 -37.99 17.21 30.41
CA ALA A 11 -36.62 17.35 29.91
C ALA A 11 -36.51 16.88 28.45
N ALA A 12 -36.51 17.90 27.58
CA ALA A 12 -35.85 18.02 26.29
C ALA A 12 -35.68 16.78 25.39
N VAL A 13 -36.36 16.85 24.23
CA VAL A 13 -35.92 16.22 22.99
C VAL A 13 -34.52 16.74 22.67
N ALA A 14 -33.48 15.95 22.97
CA ALA A 14 -32.15 16.21 22.49
C ALA A 14 -32.07 15.74 21.03
N THR A 15 -32.23 16.69 20.11
CA THR A 15 -31.89 16.52 18.70
C THR A 15 -30.38 16.22 18.64
N ILE A 16 -30.00 14.95 18.51
CA ILE A 16 -28.63 14.60 18.18
C ILE A 16 -28.47 14.96 16.70
N VAL A 17 -27.92 16.16 16.47
CA VAL A 17 -27.25 16.49 15.21
C VAL A 17 -26.05 15.56 15.15
N GLY A 18 -26.24 14.38 14.58
CA GLY A 18 -25.15 13.50 14.22
C GLY A 18 -24.40 14.19 13.09
N LEU A 19 -23.36 14.95 13.43
CA LEU A 19 -22.30 15.23 12.49
C LEU A 19 -21.81 13.87 12.01
N GLY A 20 -22.07 13.54 10.75
CA GLY A 20 -21.43 12.44 10.07
C GLY A 20 -19.95 12.75 9.95
N GLY A 21 -19.20 12.50 11.02
CA GLY A 21 -17.77 12.33 10.95
C GLY A 21 -17.53 11.06 10.14
N GLY A 22 -17.12 11.22 8.89
CA GLY A 22 -16.54 10.12 8.14
C GLY A 22 -15.45 9.49 8.99
N THR A 23 -15.52 8.18 9.18
CA THR A 23 -14.42 7.46 9.81
C THR A 23 -13.27 7.50 8.81
N ALA A 24 -12.22 8.28 9.09
CA ALA A 24 -11.00 8.21 8.33
C ALA A 24 -10.52 6.75 8.37
N VAL A 25 -10.48 6.09 7.22
CA VAL A 25 -9.98 4.72 7.13
C VAL A 25 -8.46 4.84 7.14
N ALA A 26 -7.84 4.51 8.27
CA ALA A 26 -6.38 4.50 8.35
C ALA A 26 -5.81 3.47 7.36
N ALA A 27 -4.70 3.81 6.71
CA ALA A 27 -3.94 2.89 5.86
C ALA A 27 -3.78 1.49 6.50
N PRO A 28 -3.74 0.41 5.69
CA PRO A 28 -3.65 -0.94 6.21
C PRO A 28 -2.36 -1.15 7.03
N ALA A 29 -2.45 -1.98 8.07
CA ALA A 29 -1.28 -2.32 8.88
C ALA A 29 -0.17 -2.96 8.03
N GLN A 30 1.07 -2.55 8.29
CA GLN A 30 2.26 -3.10 7.64
C GLN A 30 2.38 -4.60 7.89
N THR A 31 2.74 -5.33 6.83
CA THR A 31 3.20 -6.73 6.91
C THR A 31 4.66 -6.74 7.34
N ASP A 32 4.98 -7.54 8.36
CA ASP A 32 6.33 -7.62 8.90
C ASP A 32 7.38 -7.92 7.80
N GLY A 33 8.46 -7.14 7.79
CA GLY A 33 9.53 -7.22 6.79
C GLY A 33 9.22 -6.69 5.38
N ALA A 34 7.99 -6.26 5.09
CA ALA A 34 7.66 -5.58 3.84
C ALA A 34 7.99 -4.09 3.94
N MET A 35 8.91 -3.62 3.08
CA MET A 35 9.49 -2.28 3.15
C MET A 35 9.33 -1.51 1.84
N LEU A 36 8.88 -0.27 1.95
CA LEU A 36 8.90 0.73 0.88
C LEU A 36 10.09 1.66 1.06
N TYR A 37 10.74 2.03 -0.05
CA TYR A 37 11.75 3.07 -0.12
C TYR A 37 11.40 4.02 -1.26
N ILE A 38 11.39 5.31 -0.97
CA ILE A 38 11.15 6.38 -1.95
C ILE A 38 12.45 7.20 -2.04
N CYS A 39 13.20 7.02 -3.11
CA CYS A 39 14.49 7.67 -3.31
C CYS A 39 14.41 8.66 -4.48
N GLN A 40 15.14 9.76 -4.41
CA GLN A 40 15.26 10.66 -5.56
C GLN A 40 15.90 9.91 -6.74
N ASP A 41 15.30 10.02 -7.93
CA ASP A 41 15.93 9.50 -9.13
C ASP A 41 16.96 10.52 -9.65
N ILE A 42 18.24 10.25 -9.38
CA ILE A 42 19.36 11.14 -9.78
C ILE A 42 19.40 11.33 -11.31
N GLY A 43 19.02 10.30 -12.07
CA GLY A 43 18.96 10.37 -13.53
C GLY A 43 17.73 11.11 -14.06
N ASN A 44 16.69 11.29 -13.24
CA ASN A 44 15.46 11.97 -13.59
C ASN A 44 14.82 12.66 -12.37
N PRO A 45 15.23 13.89 -12.04
CA PRO A 45 14.76 14.61 -10.85
C PRO A 45 13.24 14.88 -10.81
N SER A 46 12.54 14.72 -11.94
CA SER A 46 11.08 14.83 -12.02
C SER A 46 10.34 13.56 -11.55
N SER A 47 11.06 12.52 -11.16
CA SER A 47 10.52 11.26 -10.67
C SER A 47 11.20 10.79 -9.38
N TYR A 48 10.51 9.92 -8.66
CA TYR A 48 11.09 9.10 -7.61
C TYR A 48 11.38 7.69 -8.11
N ARG A 49 12.49 7.12 -7.63
CA ARG A 49 12.80 5.70 -7.75
C ARG A 49 12.29 5.00 -6.51
N ILE A 50 11.32 4.13 -6.73
CA ILE A 50 10.58 3.40 -5.71
C ILE A 50 11.13 2.00 -5.63
N THR A 51 11.50 1.56 -4.44
CA THR A 51 11.88 0.17 -4.20
C THR A 51 10.94 -0.45 -3.17
N VAL A 52 10.34 -1.58 -3.52
CA VAL A 52 9.52 -2.37 -2.61
C VAL A 52 10.19 -3.72 -2.45
N LYS A 53 10.50 -4.12 -1.22
CA LYS A 53 11.16 -5.40 -0.93
C LYS A 53 10.58 -6.06 0.32
N GLY A 54 10.66 -7.38 0.37
CA GLY A 54 10.23 -8.15 1.52
C GLY A 54 10.30 -9.65 1.24
N ALA A 55 9.64 -10.43 2.09
CA ALA A 55 9.46 -11.85 1.88
C ALA A 55 8.04 -12.26 2.27
N TYR A 56 7.50 -13.27 1.60
CA TYR A 56 6.34 -14.01 2.08
C TYR A 56 6.85 -15.19 2.92
N PRO A 57 6.65 -15.19 4.25
CA PRO A 57 7.22 -16.21 5.12
C PRO A 57 6.71 -17.60 4.77
N MET A 58 7.64 -18.51 4.44
CA MET A 58 7.39 -19.93 4.19
C MET A 58 8.71 -20.71 4.20
N GLN A 59 8.64 -22.04 4.12
CA GLN A 59 9.85 -22.84 3.95
C GLN A 59 10.45 -22.59 2.56
N GLN A 60 11.78 -22.55 2.46
CA GLN A 60 12.47 -22.30 1.20
C GLN A 60 12.07 -23.29 0.07
N PRO A 61 11.86 -24.60 0.33
CA PRO A 61 11.36 -25.52 -0.69
C PRO A 61 9.96 -25.16 -1.21
N ASP A 62 9.07 -24.67 -0.35
CA ASP A 62 7.73 -24.24 -0.75
C ASP A 62 7.80 -23.02 -1.67
N ALA A 63 8.67 -22.04 -1.31
CA ALA A 63 8.93 -20.88 -2.16
C ALA A 63 9.48 -21.28 -3.53
N ALA A 64 10.41 -22.24 -3.57
CA ALA A 64 10.93 -22.78 -4.83
C ALA A 64 9.82 -23.44 -5.66
N GLY A 65 8.92 -24.18 -5.02
CA GLY A 65 7.73 -24.76 -5.67
C GLY A 65 6.85 -23.69 -6.32
N TYR A 66 6.53 -22.61 -5.59
CA TYR A 66 5.75 -21.50 -6.15
C TYR A 66 6.42 -20.85 -7.37
N LEU A 67 7.74 -20.74 -7.37
CA LEU A 67 8.49 -20.14 -8.47
C LEU A 67 8.55 -21.03 -9.71
N ILE A 68 8.72 -22.33 -9.52
CA ILE A 68 8.71 -23.32 -10.62
C ILE A 68 7.34 -23.33 -11.30
N HIS A 69 6.27 -23.30 -10.51
CA HIS A 69 4.88 -23.39 -10.98
C HIS A 69 4.21 -22.03 -11.19
N MET A 70 4.98 -20.93 -11.18
CA MET A 70 4.45 -19.57 -11.22
C MET A 70 3.61 -19.31 -12.48
N ASN A 71 3.98 -19.90 -13.62
CA ASN A 71 3.35 -19.64 -14.91
C ASN A 71 2.45 -20.78 -15.42
N ASP A 72 2.16 -21.77 -14.58
CA ASP A 72 1.34 -22.92 -14.97
C ASP A 72 -0.07 -22.51 -15.41
N GLY A 73 -0.60 -21.40 -14.89
CA GLY A 73 -1.90 -20.83 -15.27
C GLY A 73 -1.90 -20.01 -16.57
N ASN A 74 -0.75 -19.88 -17.25
CA ASN A 74 -0.60 -19.07 -18.47
C ASN A 74 -1.01 -19.85 -19.74
N HIS A 75 -2.25 -20.30 -19.79
CA HIS A 75 -2.86 -20.96 -20.94
C HIS A 75 -4.32 -20.48 -21.14
N PRO A 76 -4.95 -20.72 -22.29
CA PRO A 76 -6.36 -20.39 -22.48
C PRO A 76 -7.24 -21.02 -21.38
N GLY A 77 -8.09 -20.21 -20.75
CA GLY A 77 -8.95 -20.63 -19.64
C GLY A 77 -8.25 -20.77 -18.28
N GLY A 78 -6.94 -20.50 -18.18
CA GLY A 78 -6.19 -20.49 -16.93
C GLY A 78 -6.25 -19.14 -16.19
N SER A 79 -5.64 -19.09 -15.00
CA SER A 79 -5.60 -17.89 -14.14
C SER A 79 -4.78 -16.71 -14.73
N GLY A 80 -4.04 -16.96 -15.81
CA GLY A 80 -3.12 -16.01 -16.45
C GLY A 80 -1.69 -16.08 -15.86
N PRO A 81 -0.80 -15.16 -16.25
CA PRO A 81 0.61 -15.20 -15.84
C PRO A 81 0.80 -14.94 -14.33
N GLY A 82 1.57 -15.77 -13.64
CA GLY A 82 1.97 -15.48 -12.26
C GLY A 82 3.03 -14.39 -12.18
N GLY A 83 3.48 -14.12 -10.96
CA GLY A 83 4.53 -13.15 -10.69
C GLY A 83 4.18 -12.15 -9.60
N LEU A 84 5.06 -11.19 -9.41
CA LEU A 84 4.92 -10.14 -8.42
C LEU A 84 4.26 -8.91 -9.06
N ARG A 85 3.18 -8.43 -8.45
CA ARG A 85 2.55 -7.15 -8.74
C ARG A 85 2.82 -6.21 -7.57
N VAL A 86 3.22 -4.98 -7.86
CA VAL A 86 3.40 -3.94 -6.86
C VAL A 86 2.54 -2.76 -7.26
N GLN A 87 1.63 -2.38 -6.37
CA GLN A 87 0.81 -1.18 -6.48
C GLN A 87 1.32 -0.18 -5.46
N LEU A 88 1.69 1.01 -5.91
CA LEU A 88 1.97 2.14 -5.03
C LEU A 88 0.66 2.90 -4.82
N LYS A 89 0.28 3.10 -3.56
CA LYS A 89 -0.98 3.67 -3.13
C LYS A 89 -0.74 5.03 -2.49
N ALA A 90 -1.60 5.99 -2.82
CA ALA A 90 -1.78 7.19 -2.03
C ALA A 90 -3.03 6.98 -1.15
N ASP A 91 -2.88 7.08 0.16
CA ASP A 91 -3.98 6.97 1.13
C ASP A 91 -4.86 8.19 1.01
N ASN A 92 -6.19 8.01 0.96
CA ASN A 92 -7.14 9.12 0.94
C ASN A 92 -8.06 9.03 2.16
N PRO A 93 -7.75 9.74 3.26
CA PRO A 93 -8.54 9.64 4.48
C PRO A 93 -9.98 10.15 4.35
N GLY A 94 -10.32 10.88 3.27
CA GLY A 94 -11.62 11.53 3.07
C GLY A 94 -12.62 10.82 2.14
N ASN A 95 -12.17 9.92 1.25
CA ASN A 95 -13.00 9.33 0.19
C ASN A 95 -13.06 7.79 0.21
N ASN A 96 -12.59 7.14 1.29
CA ASN A 96 -12.66 5.69 1.50
C ASN A 96 -12.07 4.84 0.36
N SER A 97 -11.15 5.37 -0.46
CA SER A 97 -10.59 4.63 -1.61
C SER A 97 -9.21 5.14 -2.00
N ASP A 98 -8.19 4.49 -1.44
CA ASP A 98 -6.79 4.65 -1.83
C ASP A 98 -6.61 4.28 -3.30
N TYR A 99 -5.99 5.17 -4.07
CA TYR A 99 -5.81 4.99 -5.51
C TYR A 99 -4.38 4.62 -5.87
N ASP A 100 -4.22 3.95 -7.03
CA ASP A 100 -2.90 3.55 -7.54
C ASP A 100 -2.20 4.76 -8.17
N ILE A 101 -1.03 5.12 -7.64
CA ILE A 101 -0.14 6.17 -8.19
C ILE A 101 1.04 5.59 -8.98
N GLY A 102 1.27 4.28 -8.87
CA GLY A 102 2.28 3.55 -9.60
C GLY A 102 1.99 2.05 -9.64
N TYR A 103 2.46 1.38 -10.69
CA TYR A 103 2.30 -0.06 -10.88
C TYR A 103 3.56 -0.70 -11.45
N GLY A 104 3.93 -1.86 -10.91
CA GLY A 104 5.04 -2.68 -11.39
C GLY A 104 4.65 -4.14 -11.44
N PHE A 105 4.91 -4.80 -12.56
CA PHE A 105 4.71 -6.24 -12.71
C PHE A 105 6.05 -6.92 -13.01
N TYR A 106 6.31 -8.03 -12.32
CA TYR A 106 7.52 -8.83 -12.47
C TYR A 106 7.13 -10.31 -12.73
N PRO A 107 7.02 -10.71 -14.00
CA PRO A 107 6.53 -12.05 -14.40
C PRO A 107 7.63 -13.11 -14.49
N THR A 108 8.79 -12.87 -13.87
CA THR A 108 9.98 -13.72 -14.03
C THR A 108 10.69 -13.97 -12.71
N THR A 109 11.47 -15.04 -12.66
CA THR A 109 12.38 -15.39 -11.56
C THR A 109 13.82 -14.95 -11.84
N GLN A 110 14.11 -14.49 -13.07
CA GLN A 110 15.41 -13.94 -13.41
C GLN A 110 15.66 -12.70 -12.55
N THR A 111 16.83 -12.57 -11.94
CA THR A 111 17.21 -11.36 -11.20
C THR A 111 17.69 -10.28 -12.16
N THR A 112 17.22 -9.05 -11.97
CA THR A 112 17.63 -7.87 -12.75
C THR A 112 17.96 -6.69 -11.84
N SER A 113 18.45 -5.59 -12.42
CA SER A 113 18.59 -4.32 -11.70
C SER A 113 17.26 -3.86 -11.10
N GLU A 114 16.16 -4.09 -11.82
CA GLU A 114 14.83 -3.62 -11.42
C GLU A 114 14.10 -4.55 -10.43
N GLY A 115 14.68 -5.67 -10.02
CA GLY A 115 14.01 -6.56 -9.10
C GLY A 115 14.53 -7.98 -9.05
N TYR A 116 13.89 -8.79 -8.22
CA TYR A 116 14.02 -10.23 -8.18
C TYR A 116 12.77 -10.84 -7.55
N LEU A 117 12.57 -12.12 -7.83
CA LEU A 117 11.63 -12.97 -7.14
C LEU A 117 12.28 -14.34 -6.97
N GLN A 118 12.64 -14.70 -5.73
CA GLN A 118 13.52 -15.83 -5.45
C GLN A 118 13.13 -16.57 -4.17
N ALA A 119 13.52 -17.84 -4.09
CA ALA A 119 13.39 -18.62 -2.87
C ALA A 119 14.65 -18.43 -2.01
N GLY A 120 14.49 -17.92 -0.79
CA GLY A 120 15.56 -17.71 0.16
C GLY A 120 15.24 -18.22 1.56
N PRO A 121 16.14 -18.02 2.54
CA PRO A 121 15.94 -18.46 3.91
C PRO A 121 14.69 -17.86 4.58
N GLY A 122 14.23 -16.69 4.12
CA GLY A 122 13.01 -16.03 4.59
C GLY A 122 11.72 -16.50 3.90
N GLY A 123 11.80 -17.42 2.94
CA GLY A 123 10.67 -17.87 2.13
C GLY A 123 10.71 -17.33 0.70
N LEU A 124 9.58 -16.82 0.20
CA LEU A 124 9.51 -16.22 -1.13
C LEU A 124 9.89 -14.75 -1.05
N GLU A 125 11.14 -14.45 -1.35
CA GLU A 125 11.72 -13.12 -1.28
C GLU A 125 11.49 -12.34 -2.57
N TYR A 126 11.24 -11.05 -2.43
CA TYR A 126 10.96 -10.19 -3.57
C TYR A 126 11.63 -8.82 -3.42
N ARG A 127 11.94 -8.25 -4.58
CA ARG A 127 12.25 -6.83 -4.75
C ARG A 127 11.68 -6.36 -6.08
N ARG A 128 11.08 -5.18 -6.08
CA ARG A 128 10.72 -4.47 -7.30
C ARG A 128 11.14 -3.02 -7.20
N GLU A 129 11.78 -2.54 -8.25
CA GLU A 129 12.07 -1.14 -8.49
C GLU A 129 11.11 -0.59 -9.54
N MET A 130 10.61 0.63 -9.33
CA MET A 130 9.72 1.36 -10.23
C MET A 130 10.13 2.83 -10.27
N VAL A 131 9.84 3.52 -11.36
CA VAL A 131 10.00 4.98 -11.45
C VAL A 131 8.61 5.59 -11.51
N VAL A 132 8.31 6.50 -10.59
CA VAL A 132 6.99 7.15 -10.48
C VAL A 132 7.19 8.67 -10.55
N PRO A 133 6.49 9.38 -11.46
CA PRO A 133 6.56 10.84 -11.54
C PRO A 133 6.19 11.51 -10.22
N ARG A 134 6.94 12.53 -9.82
CA ARG A 134 6.67 13.29 -8.58
C ARG A 134 5.24 13.85 -8.49
N PRO A 135 4.63 14.38 -9.57
CA PRO A 135 3.25 14.88 -9.50
C PRO A 135 2.21 13.82 -9.13
N ASN A 136 2.53 12.53 -9.22
CA ASN A 136 1.61 11.47 -8.80
C ASN A 136 1.56 11.30 -7.28
N PHE A 137 2.54 11.83 -6.54
CA PHE A 137 2.60 11.70 -5.08
C PHE A 137 1.75 12.75 -4.37
N ASN A 138 1.39 13.83 -5.05
CA ASN A 138 0.49 14.83 -4.51
C ASN A 138 -0.94 14.26 -4.46
N GLU A 139 -1.42 13.97 -3.26
CA GLU A 139 -2.74 13.40 -3.00
C GLU A 139 -3.84 14.47 -2.83
N ASP A 140 -3.43 15.68 -2.42
CA ASP A 140 -4.31 16.78 -2.03
C ASP A 140 -4.65 17.76 -3.18
N TYR A 141 -3.94 17.70 -4.32
CA TYR A 141 -3.99 18.66 -5.43
C TYR A 141 -5.41 19.00 -5.93
N ARG A 142 -6.37 18.12 -5.69
CA ARG A 142 -7.76 18.25 -6.16
C ARG A 142 -8.78 18.56 -5.07
N GLN A 143 -8.41 18.68 -3.80
CA GLN A 143 -9.35 18.93 -2.71
C GLN A 143 -9.38 20.42 -2.34
N PRO A 144 -10.44 21.18 -2.69
CA PRO A 144 -10.54 22.59 -2.33
C PRO A 144 -10.56 22.76 -0.81
N GLY A 145 -9.57 23.48 -0.27
CA GLY A 145 -9.45 23.71 1.17
C GLY A 145 -8.78 22.58 1.94
N SER A 146 -8.23 21.57 1.27
CA SER A 146 -7.13 20.80 1.84
C SER A 146 -5.95 21.75 1.99
N GLY A 147 -5.63 22.11 3.22
CA GLY A 147 -4.38 22.80 3.57
C GLY A 147 -3.39 21.80 4.17
N ASP A 148 -3.54 20.54 3.78
CA ASP A 148 -2.74 19.44 4.28
C ASP A 148 -1.74 19.05 3.22
N ASP A 149 -0.61 19.76 3.19
CA ASP A 149 0.45 19.52 2.21
C ASP A 149 1.23 18.21 2.49
N VAL A 150 0.63 17.28 3.23
CA VAL A 150 1.23 16.02 3.67
C VAL A 150 0.60 14.89 2.88
N ASP A 151 1.44 14.17 2.16
CA ASP A 151 1.02 13.01 1.38
C ASP A 151 1.36 11.71 2.13
N GLU A 152 0.42 10.77 2.19
CA GLU A 152 0.64 9.42 2.69
C GLU A 152 0.76 8.39 1.57
N VAL A 153 1.92 7.71 1.51
CA VAL A 153 2.18 6.70 0.48
C VAL A 153 2.62 5.38 1.08
N TYR A 154 2.04 4.29 0.57
CA TYR A 154 2.42 2.92 0.91
C TYR A 154 2.37 2.02 -0.33
N ALA A 155 2.91 0.81 -0.26
CA ALA A 155 2.85 -0.14 -1.35
C ALA A 155 2.18 -1.45 -0.94
N VAL A 156 1.52 -2.06 -1.92
CA VAL A 156 0.93 -3.40 -1.85
C VAL A 156 1.68 -4.29 -2.82
N ALA A 157 2.38 -5.29 -2.28
CA ALA A 157 3.05 -6.32 -3.04
C ALA A 157 2.20 -7.59 -3.05
N THR A 158 1.76 -8.02 -4.23
CA THR A 158 0.95 -9.22 -4.42
C THR A 158 1.68 -10.20 -5.33
N PHE A 159 2.06 -11.35 -4.79
CA PHE A 159 2.52 -12.49 -5.59
C PHE A 159 1.34 -13.36 -5.99
N ARG A 160 1.28 -13.76 -7.26
CA ARG A 160 0.33 -14.72 -7.78
C ARG A 160 1.04 -15.96 -8.33
N ASP A 161 0.60 -17.14 -7.92
CA ASP A 161 1.07 -18.42 -8.46
C ASP A 161 0.26 -18.88 -9.68
N GLY A 162 0.73 -19.95 -10.35
CA GLY A 162 0.06 -20.50 -11.54
C GLY A 162 -1.31 -21.13 -11.24
N GLY A 163 -1.57 -21.48 -9.98
CA GLY A 163 -2.89 -21.95 -9.53
C GLY A 163 -3.90 -20.81 -9.34
N GLY A 164 -3.46 -19.55 -9.43
CA GLY A 164 -4.26 -18.36 -9.15
C GLY A 164 -4.31 -17.98 -7.66
N GLY A 165 -3.56 -18.67 -6.81
CA GLY A 165 -3.39 -18.30 -5.41
C GLY A 165 -2.61 -17.00 -5.29
N GLU A 166 -3.05 -16.12 -4.38
CA GLU A 166 -2.41 -14.82 -4.15
C GLU A 166 -1.86 -14.70 -2.73
N ARG A 167 -0.72 -14.02 -2.61
CA ARG A 167 -0.08 -13.64 -1.35
C ARG A 167 0.14 -12.15 -1.36
N ARG A 168 -0.39 -11.45 -0.36
CA ARG A 168 -0.37 -9.99 -0.27
C ARG A 168 0.46 -9.54 0.93
N ALA A 169 1.29 -8.52 0.71
CA ALA A 169 2.05 -7.83 1.74
C ALA A 169 1.86 -6.32 1.57
N VAL A 170 1.75 -5.59 2.68
CA VAL A 170 1.61 -4.13 2.71
C VAL A 170 2.83 -3.54 3.41
N THR A 171 3.40 -2.47 2.86
CA THR A 171 4.55 -1.79 3.47
C THR A 171 4.13 -0.83 4.59
N GLN A 172 5.11 -0.20 5.24
CA GLN A 172 4.86 0.99 6.04
C GLN A 172 4.31 2.13 5.17
N VAL A 173 3.58 3.04 5.82
CA VAL A 173 3.18 4.34 5.25
C VAL A 173 4.32 5.34 5.43
N ILE A 174 4.64 6.06 4.37
CA ILE A 174 5.58 7.18 4.38
C ILE A 174 4.77 8.45 4.19
N THR A 175 4.80 9.30 5.21
CA THR A 175 4.02 10.55 5.30
C THR A 175 4.94 11.75 5.12
N ARG A 176 4.88 12.45 3.98
CA ARG A 176 5.78 13.58 3.62
C ARG A 176 5.11 14.51 2.61
N ASN A 177 5.59 15.76 2.50
CA ASN A 177 5.29 16.61 1.35
C ASN A 177 6.22 16.25 0.17
N PHE A 178 5.78 15.39 -0.74
CA PHE A 178 6.65 14.88 -1.82
C PHE A 178 6.97 15.90 -2.91
N GLU A 179 6.32 17.07 -2.91
CA GLU A 179 6.59 18.16 -3.85
C GLU A 179 7.81 18.99 -3.46
N VAL A 180 8.19 19.01 -2.18
CA VAL A 180 9.34 19.77 -1.68
C VAL A 180 10.65 19.19 -2.24
N PRO A 181 11.52 20.00 -2.87
CA PRO A 181 12.85 19.57 -3.27
C PRO A 181 13.67 19.08 -2.07
N GLY A 182 14.33 17.94 -2.21
CA GLY A 182 15.19 17.35 -1.17
C GLY A 182 14.47 16.64 -0.01
N ILE A 183 13.14 16.51 -0.06
CA ILE A 183 12.36 15.87 1.02
C ILE A 183 12.75 14.40 1.28
N CYS A 184 13.31 13.73 0.27
CA CYS A 184 13.87 12.38 0.37
C CYS A 184 15.34 12.34 -0.06
N ASP A 185 16.16 13.33 0.33
CA ASP A 185 17.62 13.29 0.13
C ASP A 185 18.19 11.96 0.65
N GLY A 186 18.70 11.13 -0.28
CA GLY A 186 18.90 9.71 -0.03
C GLY A 186 17.64 8.91 -0.34
N CYS A 187 16.93 8.45 0.71
CA CYS A 187 15.68 7.70 0.59
C CYS A 187 14.78 7.87 1.83
N CYS A 188 13.49 8.12 1.62
CA CYS A 188 12.47 7.99 2.65
C CYS A 188 12.13 6.51 2.87
N HIS A 189 12.00 6.07 4.14
CA HIS A 189 11.59 4.72 4.55
C HIS A 189 11.08 4.72 5.99
#